data_AF-A0A7S2Z178-F1
#
_entry.id   AF-A0A7S2Z178-F1
#
_cell.length_a   1.000
_cell.length_b   1.000
_cell.length_c   1.000
_cell.angle_alpha   90.00
_cell.angle_beta   90.00
_cell.angle_gamma   90.00
#
_symmetry.space_group_name_H-M   'P 1'
#
loop_
_entity.id
_entity.type
_entity.pdbx_description
1 polymer ?
#
loop_
_entity_poly.entity_id
_entity_poly.type
_entity_poly.pdbx_seq_one_letter_code
_entity_poly.pdbx_strand_id
1 'polypeptide(L)'
;RLAAFFVLAGLVFVLPFAAAAGQANATEEEDGSGSAEELAALGEGLQQQELESLLHWAIEHSDPAELERQAKAGARAGAGEDLASFAERVAEIRELTANQKSEADVMRETLELLNGCDKPEEDLAMKERALEVLDDLVSQIDLAIDFAKTFDGVSALVKCFESGESSLKEGAFQVFGTASSNNH
;
A
#
# COMPACT_ATOMS: atom_id res chain seq x y z
N ARG A 1 -17.17 -30.66 -22.44
CA ARG A 1 -18.37 -30.28 -21.64
C ARG A 1 -17.91 -29.24 -20.63
N LEU A 2 -18.33 -27.97 -20.81
CA LEU A 2 -18.31 -26.77 -19.93
C LEU A 2 -16.99 -26.44 -19.21
N ALA A 3 -16.22 -25.37 -19.49
CA ALA A 3 -16.50 -23.95 -19.77
C ALA A 3 -17.39 -23.26 -18.72
N ALA A 4 -16.78 -22.42 -17.88
CA ALA A 4 -17.47 -21.40 -17.08
C ALA A 4 -16.66 -20.09 -17.16
N PHE A 5 -16.90 -19.35 -18.24
CA PHE A 5 -16.77 -17.90 -18.29
C PHE A 5 -17.76 -17.29 -17.28
N PHE A 6 -17.35 -16.26 -16.55
CA PHE A 6 -18.31 -15.25 -16.10
C PHE A 6 -17.77 -13.85 -16.36
N VAL A 7 -18.58 -13.12 -17.11
CA VAL A 7 -18.41 -11.78 -17.65
C VAL A 7 -19.22 -10.80 -16.80
N LEU A 8 -18.64 -9.61 -16.59
CA LEU A 8 -19.26 -8.29 -16.34
C LEU A 8 -20.76 -8.18 -15.98
N ALA A 9 -21.04 -7.54 -14.84
CA ALA A 9 -22.12 -6.56 -14.62
C ALA A 9 -21.78 -5.80 -13.31
N GLY A 10 -21.66 -4.48 -13.22
CA GLY A 10 -22.49 -3.46 -13.85
C GLY A 10 -23.77 -3.26 -13.02
N LEU A 11 -23.68 -2.62 -11.85
CA LEU A 11 -24.88 -2.17 -11.12
C LEU A 11 -24.61 -0.93 -10.25
N VAL A 12 -24.85 0.23 -10.86
CA VAL A 12 -25.07 1.51 -10.18
C VAL A 12 -26.45 1.44 -9.55
N PHE A 13 -26.54 1.54 -8.22
CA PHE A 13 -27.81 1.60 -7.51
C PHE A 13 -28.11 3.07 -7.17
N VAL A 14 -28.95 3.69 -7.99
CA VAL A 14 -29.63 4.96 -7.69
C VAL A 14 -30.91 4.63 -6.96
N LEU A 15 -31.06 5.07 -5.71
CA LEU A 15 -32.36 5.06 -5.01
C LEU A 15 -33.01 6.46 -5.05
N PRO A 16 -34.34 6.53 -5.20
CA PRO A 16 -35.06 7.78 -5.31
C PRO A 16 -35.40 8.41 -3.96
N PHE A 17 -35.32 9.73 -4.00
CA PHE A 17 -35.88 10.76 -3.15
C PHE A 17 -37.33 10.48 -2.72
N ALA A 18 -37.57 10.42 -1.40
CA ALA A 18 -38.91 10.49 -0.81
C ALA A 18 -38.95 11.67 0.17
N ALA A 19 -39.74 12.68 -0.19
CA ALA A 19 -40.02 13.88 0.57
C ALA A 19 -41.05 13.62 1.68
N ALA A 20 -40.75 14.07 2.89
CA ALA A 20 -41.75 14.32 3.93
C ALA A 20 -41.34 15.57 4.72
N ALA A 21 -42.08 16.66 4.50
CA ALA A 21 -41.97 17.91 5.24
C ALA A 21 -42.77 17.83 6.55
N GLY A 22 -42.22 18.38 7.63
CA GLY A 22 -42.91 18.51 8.92
C GLY A 22 -42.05 19.16 10.02
N GLN A 23 -42.08 20.50 10.04
CA GLN A 23 -41.69 21.49 11.07
C GLN A 23 -41.19 20.97 12.44
N ALA A 24 -39.95 21.28 12.83
CA ALA A 24 -39.48 22.53 13.47
C ALA A 24 -39.52 22.47 15.01
N ASN A 25 -38.35 22.27 15.62
CA ASN A 25 -38.03 22.85 16.92
C ASN A 25 -36.59 23.36 16.87
N ALA A 26 -36.43 24.66 17.09
CA ALA A 26 -35.17 25.36 17.07
C ALA A 26 -34.47 25.19 18.42
N THR A 27 -33.25 24.67 18.37
CA THR A 27 -32.22 24.91 19.37
C THR A 27 -30.97 25.24 18.59
N GLU A 28 -30.67 26.55 18.57
CA GLU A 28 -29.42 27.10 18.09
C GLU A 28 -28.30 26.60 19.01
N GLU A 29 -27.39 25.79 18.47
CA GLU A 29 -26.02 25.72 18.95
C GLU A 29 -25.12 25.97 17.74
N GLU A 30 -24.35 27.06 17.84
CA GLU A 30 -23.45 27.52 16.79
C GLU A 30 -22.33 26.51 16.51
N ASP A 31 -22.12 26.39 15.21
CA ASP A 31 -21.16 25.59 14.48
C ASP A 31 -19.72 26.00 14.78
N GLY A 32 -18.98 25.10 15.43
CA GLY A 32 -17.53 25.14 15.58
C GLY A 32 -16.84 24.21 14.59
N SER A 33 -17.23 24.22 13.31
CA SER A 33 -16.54 23.50 12.23
C SER A 33 -15.84 24.46 11.28
N GLY A 34 -14.75 25.07 11.75
CA GLY A 34 -13.74 25.61 10.83
C GLY A 34 -13.06 24.45 10.12
N SER A 35 -13.18 24.38 8.79
CA SER A 35 -12.56 23.34 7.97
C SER A 35 -11.04 23.36 8.18
N ALA A 36 -10.42 22.18 8.31
CA ALA A 36 -8.97 22.03 8.38
C ALA A 36 -8.26 22.61 7.13
N GLU A 37 -8.97 22.74 6.01
CA GLU A 37 -8.48 23.41 4.80
C GLU A 37 -8.41 24.94 4.95
N GLU A 38 -9.27 25.54 5.78
CA GLU A 38 -9.28 26.99 6.05
C GLU A 38 -8.11 27.38 6.99
N LEU A 39 -7.75 26.50 7.92
CA LEU A 39 -6.56 26.65 8.77
C LEU A 39 -5.25 26.47 7.99
N ALA A 40 -5.23 25.59 6.98
CA ALA A 40 -4.06 25.40 6.12
C ALA A 40 -3.82 26.61 5.20
N ALA A 41 -4.89 27.23 4.69
CA ALA A 41 -4.81 28.43 3.84
C ALA A 41 -4.34 29.68 4.60
N LEU A 42 -4.53 29.74 5.92
CA LEU A 42 -3.99 30.81 6.78
C LEU A 42 -2.48 30.68 7.01
N GLY A 43 -1.86 29.51 6.75
CA GLY A 43 -0.44 29.26 7.03
C GLY A 43 0.54 29.96 6.09
N GLU A 44 0.13 30.34 4.88
CA GLU A 44 1.05 30.85 3.85
C GLU A 44 1.28 32.38 3.88
N GLY A 45 0.65 33.12 4.82
CA GLY A 45 0.72 34.59 4.84
C GLY A 45 0.81 35.26 6.21
N LEU A 46 0.93 34.51 7.32
CA LEU A 46 0.95 35.13 8.65
C LEU A 46 2.25 35.90 8.87
N GLN A 47 2.13 37.21 9.09
CA GLN A 47 3.26 38.03 9.54
C GLN A 47 3.68 37.54 10.93
N GLN A 48 4.98 37.55 11.21
CA GLN A 48 5.55 37.02 12.46
C GLN A 48 4.86 37.60 13.72
N GLN A 49 4.42 38.85 13.64
CA GLN A 49 3.69 39.55 14.70
C GLN A 49 2.24 39.09 14.88
N GLU A 50 1.55 38.68 13.81
CA GLU A 50 0.20 38.10 13.87
C GLU A 50 0.23 36.68 14.44
N LEU A 51 1.27 35.91 14.08
CA LEU A 51 1.52 34.60 14.70
C LEU A 51 1.84 34.74 16.19
N GLU A 52 2.67 35.71 16.58
CA GLU A 52 2.96 35.99 17.99
C GLU A 52 1.71 36.42 18.76
N SER A 53 0.85 37.24 18.16
CA SER A 53 -0.43 37.64 18.77
C SER A 53 -1.39 36.46 18.94
N LEU A 54 -1.46 35.56 17.95
CA LEU A 54 -2.28 34.36 18.01
C LEU A 54 -1.77 33.37 19.08
N LEU A 55 -0.45 33.19 19.15
CA LEU A 55 0.18 32.35 20.17
C LEU A 55 -0.04 32.91 21.58
N HIS A 56 0.07 34.23 21.75
CA HIS A 56 -0.21 34.87 23.03
C HIS A 56 -1.67 34.69 23.45
N TRP A 57 -2.60 34.91 22.52
CA TRP A 57 -4.03 34.70 22.76
C TRP A 57 -4.34 33.24 23.11
N ALA A 58 -3.74 32.29 22.39
CA ALA A 58 -3.89 30.86 22.65
C ALA A 58 -3.32 30.47 24.02
N ILE A 59 -2.22 31.07 24.47
CA ILE A 59 -1.66 30.83 25.82
C ILE A 59 -2.55 31.45 26.91
N GLU A 60 -3.08 32.65 26.69
CA GLU A 60 -3.96 33.34 27.65
C GLU A 60 -5.32 32.66 27.80
N HIS A 61 -5.86 32.09 26.72
CA HIS A 61 -7.20 31.49 26.68
C HIS A 61 -7.19 29.95 26.70
N SER A 62 -6.02 29.33 26.63
CA SER A 62 -5.90 27.89 26.86
C SER A 62 -5.98 27.61 28.35
N ASP A 63 -6.88 26.72 28.76
CA ASP A 63 -6.91 26.18 30.11
C ASP A 63 -5.76 25.16 30.29
N PRO A 64 -4.71 25.46 31.06
CA PRO A 64 -3.58 24.55 31.23
C PRO A 64 -3.97 23.27 31.95
N ALA A 65 -5.00 23.30 32.81
CA ALA A 65 -5.48 22.13 33.51
C ALA A 65 -6.22 21.17 32.57
N GLU A 66 -6.97 21.72 31.60
CA GLU A 66 -7.63 20.93 30.55
C GLU A 66 -6.61 20.31 29.59
N LEU A 67 -5.58 21.05 29.17
CA LEU A 67 -4.48 20.50 28.37
C LEU A 67 -3.74 19.39 29.12
N GLU A 68 -3.43 19.58 30.40
CA GLU A 68 -2.78 18.56 31.21
C GLU A 68 -3.67 17.31 31.38
N ARG A 69 -4.98 17.50 31.53
CA ARG A 69 -5.97 16.42 31.59
C ARG A 69 -6.01 15.64 30.27
N GLN A 70 -6.03 16.35 29.14
CA GLN A 70 -6.03 15.74 27.81
C GLN A 70 -4.71 15.02 27.50
N ALA A 71 -3.56 15.61 27.85
CA ALA A 71 -2.26 14.97 27.71
C ALA A 71 -2.15 13.70 28.58
N LYS A 72 -2.63 13.75 29.83
CA LYS A 72 -2.71 12.56 30.70
C LYS A 72 -3.72 11.53 30.18
N ALA A 73 -4.82 11.95 29.58
CA ALA A 73 -5.81 11.07 28.97
C ALA A 73 -5.28 10.37 27.71
N GLY A 74 -4.60 11.12 26.82
CA GLY A 74 -3.93 10.57 25.63
C GLY A 74 -2.77 9.65 25.97
N ALA A 75 -1.95 10.01 26.96
CA ALA A 75 -0.90 9.14 27.49
C ALA A 75 -1.46 7.86 28.12
N ARG A 76 -2.62 7.93 28.79
CA ARG A 76 -3.32 6.73 29.31
C ARG A 76 -3.97 5.90 28.20
N ALA A 77 -4.46 6.52 27.13
CA ALA A 77 -5.02 5.81 25.98
C ALA A 77 -3.93 5.08 25.19
N GLY A 78 -2.75 5.69 24.99
CA GLY A 78 -1.59 5.05 24.37
C GLY A 78 -0.86 4.05 25.27
N ALA A 79 -0.92 4.24 26.60
CA ALA A 79 -0.42 3.26 27.57
C ALA A 79 -1.42 2.13 27.87
N GLY A 80 -2.62 2.19 27.30
CA GLY A 80 -3.73 1.26 27.54
C GLY A 80 -3.82 0.10 26.54
N GLU A 81 -3.09 0.17 25.42
CA GLU A 81 -2.80 -1.05 24.67
C GLU A 81 -1.72 -1.79 25.47
N ASP A 82 -2.16 -2.79 26.23
CA ASP A 82 -1.29 -3.58 27.10
C ASP A 82 -0.09 -4.05 26.29
N LEU A 83 1.11 -3.58 26.62
CA LEU A 83 2.33 -3.93 25.89
C LEU A 83 2.50 -5.45 25.81
N ALA A 84 1.95 -6.19 26.79
CA ALA A 84 1.85 -7.64 26.75
C ALA A 84 0.94 -8.14 25.62
N SER A 85 -0.24 -7.55 25.44
CA SER A 85 -1.15 -7.87 24.33
C SER A 85 -0.58 -7.51 22.96
N PHE A 86 0.16 -6.41 22.86
CA PHE A 86 0.88 -6.04 21.63
C PHE A 86 2.01 -7.04 21.34
N ALA A 87 2.80 -7.40 22.35
CA ALA A 87 3.86 -8.40 22.21
C ALA A 87 3.32 -9.79 21.84
N GLU A 88 2.18 -10.19 22.40
CA GLU A 88 1.48 -11.43 22.05
C GLU A 88 1.00 -11.40 20.59
N ARG A 89 0.40 -10.30 20.16
CA ARG A 89 -0.02 -10.13 18.75
C ARG A 89 1.15 -10.13 17.78
N VAL A 90 2.28 -9.50 18.13
CA VAL A 90 3.52 -9.56 17.32
C VAL A 90 4.09 -10.98 17.29
N ALA A 91 4.03 -11.73 18.40
CA ALA A 91 4.48 -13.12 18.45
C ALA A 91 3.59 -14.04 17.60
N GLU A 92 2.27 -13.86 17.64
CA GLU A 92 1.31 -14.57 16.80
C GLU A 92 1.56 -14.31 15.31
N ILE A 93 1.70 -13.03 14.91
CA ILE A 93 2.02 -12.67 13.53
C ILE A 93 3.36 -13.29 13.12
N ARG A 94 4.37 -13.21 13.98
CA ARG A 94 5.69 -13.79 13.72
C ARG A 94 5.59 -15.30 13.48
N GLU A 95 4.82 -16.02 14.29
CA GLU A 95 4.61 -17.47 14.13
C GLU A 95 3.88 -17.78 12.83
N LEU A 96 2.85 -17.03 12.48
CA LEU A 96 2.10 -17.17 11.22
C LEU A 96 2.97 -16.90 9.98
N THR A 97 3.95 -16.00 10.10
CA THR A 97 4.87 -15.67 9.00
C THR A 97 6.16 -16.50 8.98
N ALA A 98 6.51 -17.19 10.07
CA ALA A 98 7.81 -17.84 10.22
C ALA A 98 8.09 -18.95 9.19
N ASN A 99 7.04 -19.58 8.67
CA ASN A 99 7.13 -20.65 7.67
C ASN A 99 6.79 -20.19 6.25
N GLN A 100 6.50 -18.91 6.04
CA GLN A 100 6.25 -18.37 4.71
C GLN A 100 7.58 -18.02 4.05
N LYS A 101 7.73 -18.35 2.77
CA LYS A 101 8.88 -17.90 1.99
C LYS A 101 8.84 -16.39 1.85
N SER A 102 9.98 -15.73 1.99
CA SER A 102 10.08 -14.31 1.66
C SER A 102 9.94 -14.13 0.15
N GLU A 103 9.50 -12.96 -0.29
CA GLU A 103 9.43 -12.63 -1.72
C GLU A 103 10.82 -12.71 -2.39
N ALA A 104 11.87 -12.38 -1.65
CA ALA A 104 13.27 -12.57 -2.06
C ALA A 104 13.61 -14.05 -2.31
N ASP A 105 13.09 -14.97 -1.48
CA ASP A 105 13.27 -16.41 -1.70
C ASP A 105 12.48 -16.90 -2.91
N VAL A 106 11.23 -16.43 -3.07
CA VAL A 106 10.41 -16.73 -4.25
C VAL A 106 11.09 -16.24 -5.53
N MET A 107 11.64 -15.02 -5.53
CA MET A 107 12.39 -14.47 -6.66
C MET A 107 13.60 -15.35 -7.00
N ARG A 108 14.38 -15.75 -6.00
CA ARG A 108 15.55 -16.61 -6.21
C ARG A 108 15.18 -17.93 -6.86
N GLU A 109 14.18 -18.63 -6.32
CA GLU A 109 13.72 -19.91 -6.87
C GLU A 109 13.15 -19.76 -8.29
N THR A 110 12.45 -18.65 -8.54
CA THR A 110 11.89 -18.32 -9.86
C THR A 110 13.02 -18.11 -10.88
N LEU A 111 14.08 -17.39 -10.51
CA LEU A 111 15.25 -17.18 -11.36
C LEU A 111 16.06 -18.46 -11.58
N GLU A 112 16.16 -19.33 -10.58
CA GLU A 112 16.77 -20.66 -10.73
C GLU A 112 16.03 -21.51 -11.77
N LEU A 113 14.70 -21.45 -11.77
CA LEU A 113 13.87 -22.14 -12.77
C LEU A 113 14.07 -21.57 -14.19
N LEU A 114 14.14 -20.24 -14.32
CA LEU A 114 14.34 -19.55 -15.60
C LEU A 114 15.77 -19.69 -16.15
N ASN A 115 16.74 -20.01 -15.29
CA ASN A 115 18.12 -20.24 -15.70
C ASN A 115 18.31 -21.44 -16.65
N GLY A 116 17.28 -22.27 -16.84
CA GLY A 116 17.22 -23.36 -17.81
C GLY A 116 16.39 -23.07 -19.08
N CYS A 117 16.08 -21.80 -19.38
CA CYS A 117 15.35 -21.37 -20.58
C CYS A 117 16.02 -21.79 -21.91
N ASP A 118 17.33 -22.03 -21.90
CA ASP A 118 18.14 -22.50 -23.04
C ASP A 118 17.92 -23.98 -23.38
N LYS A 119 17.31 -24.75 -22.47
CA LYS A 119 17.01 -26.16 -22.67
C LYS A 119 15.60 -26.33 -23.25
N PRO A 120 15.47 -26.92 -24.46
CA PRO A 120 14.18 -27.12 -25.10
C PRO A 120 13.34 -28.19 -24.38
N GLU A 121 12.02 -27.99 -24.43
CA GLU A 121 10.92 -28.93 -24.08
C GLU A 121 10.68 -29.33 -22.61
N GLU A 122 11.68 -29.40 -21.72
CA GLU A 122 11.40 -29.66 -20.30
C GLU A 122 10.85 -28.40 -19.61
N ASP A 123 9.72 -28.58 -18.92
CA ASP A 123 9.11 -27.62 -17.99
C ASP A 123 8.67 -26.28 -18.61
N LEU A 124 8.34 -26.23 -19.91
CA LEU A 124 7.88 -25.00 -20.59
C LEU A 124 6.75 -24.30 -19.81
N ALA A 125 5.70 -25.02 -19.44
CA ALA A 125 4.58 -24.45 -18.68
C ALA A 125 5.00 -23.95 -17.28
N MET A 126 6.00 -24.57 -16.64
CA MET A 126 6.53 -24.07 -15.37
C MET A 126 7.35 -22.80 -15.59
N LYS A 127 8.15 -22.71 -16.66
CA LYS A 127 8.93 -21.52 -17.02
C LYS A 127 8.02 -20.34 -17.40
N GLU A 128 6.95 -20.59 -18.15
CA GLU A 128 5.92 -19.57 -18.45
C GLU A 128 5.29 -19.06 -17.15
N ARG A 129 4.89 -19.96 -16.25
CA ARG A 129 4.36 -19.57 -14.94
C ARG A 129 5.39 -18.87 -14.07
N ALA A 130 6.65 -19.22 -14.18
CA ALA A 130 7.75 -18.55 -13.49
C ALA A 130 7.91 -17.10 -13.97
N LEU A 131 7.75 -16.84 -15.28
CA LEU A 131 7.75 -15.49 -15.83
C LEU A 131 6.56 -14.67 -15.32
N GLU A 132 5.36 -15.26 -15.20
CA GLU A 132 4.19 -14.60 -14.61
C GLU A 132 4.46 -14.20 -13.14
N VAL A 133 4.96 -15.14 -12.34
CA VAL A 133 5.32 -14.88 -10.94
C VAL A 133 6.41 -13.82 -10.83
N LEU A 134 7.40 -13.86 -11.72
CA LEU A 134 8.48 -12.87 -11.73
C LEU A 134 7.96 -11.48 -12.10
N ASP A 135 7.03 -11.36 -13.05
CA ASP A 135 6.40 -10.08 -13.44
C ASP A 135 5.65 -9.46 -12.25
N ASP A 136 4.88 -10.27 -11.52
CA ASP A 136 4.20 -9.85 -10.29
C ASP A 136 5.20 -9.36 -9.23
N LEU A 137 6.32 -10.06 -9.03
CA LEU A 137 7.35 -9.66 -8.07
C LEU A 137 8.03 -8.34 -8.45
N VAL A 138 8.44 -8.19 -9.72
CA VAL A 138 9.11 -6.96 -10.18
C VAL A 138 8.14 -5.79 -10.42
N SER A 139 6.83 -6.00 -10.27
CA SER A 139 5.86 -4.92 -10.18
C SER A 139 6.03 -4.08 -8.91
N GLN A 140 6.67 -4.63 -7.88
CA GLN A 140 7.06 -3.93 -6.65
C GLN A 140 8.42 -3.25 -6.84
N ILE A 141 8.53 -1.98 -6.45
CA ILE A 141 9.69 -1.12 -6.76
C ILE A 141 10.98 -1.63 -6.10
N ASP A 142 10.90 -2.00 -4.82
CA ASP A 142 12.03 -2.53 -4.06
C ASP A 142 12.53 -3.86 -4.63
N LEU A 143 11.62 -4.76 -4.98
CA LEU A 143 11.97 -6.03 -5.62
C LEU A 143 12.49 -5.87 -7.05
N ALA A 144 12.04 -4.87 -7.82
CA ALA A 144 12.59 -4.56 -9.13
C ALA A 144 14.06 -4.08 -9.05
N ILE A 145 14.37 -3.28 -8.03
CA ILE A 145 15.75 -2.84 -7.76
C ILE A 145 16.61 -4.03 -7.36
N ASP A 146 16.12 -4.90 -6.47
CA ASP A 146 16.84 -6.11 -6.05
C ASP A 146 17.01 -7.11 -7.18
N PHE A 147 16.00 -7.27 -8.04
CA PHE A 147 16.08 -8.10 -9.24
C PHE A 147 17.30 -7.73 -10.08
N ALA A 148 17.52 -6.43 -10.32
CA ALA A 148 18.64 -5.95 -11.12
C ALA A 148 19.99 -5.94 -10.37
N LYS A 149 19.99 -5.53 -9.09
CA LYS A 149 21.23 -5.29 -8.32
C LYS A 149 21.70 -6.50 -7.51
N THR A 150 20.77 -7.24 -6.93
CA THR A 150 21.02 -8.28 -5.94
C THR A 150 20.99 -9.68 -6.57
N PHE A 151 20.03 -9.92 -7.47
CA PHE A 151 19.77 -11.26 -8.01
C PHE A 151 20.32 -11.52 -9.42
N ASP A 152 20.97 -10.53 -10.05
CA ASP A 152 21.46 -10.62 -11.44
C ASP A 152 20.35 -11.12 -12.41
N GLY A 153 19.11 -10.68 -12.16
CA GLY A 153 17.93 -11.24 -12.80
C GLY A 153 17.87 -10.97 -14.31
N VAL A 154 18.52 -9.90 -14.78
CA VAL A 154 18.64 -9.60 -16.21
C VAL A 154 19.37 -10.73 -16.94
N SER A 155 20.42 -11.30 -16.34
CA SER A 155 21.18 -12.41 -16.92
C SER A 155 20.33 -13.68 -17.08
N ALA A 156 19.39 -13.91 -16.17
CA ALA A 156 18.42 -15.01 -16.31
C ALA A 156 17.45 -14.77 -17.48
N LEU A 157 16.98 -13.53 -17.66
CA LEU A 157 16.09 -13.17 -18.79
C LEU A 157 16.79 -13.31 -20.16
N VAL A 158 18.09 -13.04 -20.24
CA VAL A 158 18.86 -13.20 -21.50
C VAL A 158 18.72 -14.62 -22.06
N LYS A 159 18.76 -15.64 -21.22
CA LYS A 159 18.57 -17.04 -21.65
C LYS A 159 17.17 -17.28 -22.22
N CYS A 160 16.16 -16.60 -21.67
CA CYS A 160 14.80 -16.69 -22.18
C CYS A 160 14.63 -15.88 -23.48
N PHE A 161 15.33 -14.76 -23.67
CA PHE A 161 15.38 -14.03 -24.95
C PHE A 161 15.98 -14.88 -26.08
N GLU A 162 16.98 -15.69 -25.77
CA GLU A 162 17.67 -16.57 -26.71
C GLU A 162 16.96 -17.90 -26.94
N SER A 163 15.89 -18.19 -26.20
CA SER A 163 15.14 -19.45 -26.31
C SER A 163 14.54 -19.66 -27.71
N GLY A 164 14.18 -20.90 -28.05
CA GLY A 164 13.43 -21.19 -29.28
C GLY A 164 11.94 -20.79 -29.21
N GLU A 165 11.43 -20.59 -28.00
CA GLU A 165 10.00 -20.49 -27.70
C GLU A 165 9.52 -19.02 -27.67
N SER A 166 8.48 -18.71 -28.46
CA SER A 166 7.96 -17.33 -28.55
C SER A 166 7.39 -16.84 -27.21
N SER A 167 6.66 -17.71 -26.50
CA SER A 167 6.03 -17.38 -25.23
C SER A 167 7.04 -17.01 -24.16
N LEU A 168 8.18 -17.72 -24.09
CA LEU A 168 9.26 -17.39 -23.15
C LEU A 168 9.92 -16.05 -23.48
N LYS A 169 10.06 -15.70 -24.76
CA LYS A 169 10.58 -14.38 -25.16
C LYS A 169 9.62 -13.27 -24.79
N GLU A 170 8.35 -13.44 -25.12
CA GLU A 170 7.30 -12.46 -24.83
C GLU A 170 7.21 -12.19 -23.32
N GLY A 171 7.15 -13.25 -22.51
CA GLY A 171 7.15 -13.12 -21.05
C GLY A 171 8.42 -12.47 -20.52
N ALA A 172 9.59 -12.83 -21.05
CA ALA A 172 10.85 -12.20 -20.63
C ALA A 172 10.90 -10.70 -20.97
N PHE A 173 10.40 -10.29 -22.15
CA PHE A 173 10.34 -8.88 -22.52
C PHE A 173 9.35 -8.09 -21.67
N GLN A 174 8.23 -8.71 -21.31
CA GLN A 174 7.25 -8.14 -20.38
C GLN A 174 7.90 -7.89 -19.02
N VAL A 175 8.50 -8.91 -18.40
CA VAL A 175 9.21 -8.80 -17.11
C VAL A 175 10.29 -7.72 -17.19
N PHE A 176 11.10 -7.71 -18.26
CA PHE A 176 12.15 -6.71 -18.44
C PHE A 176 11.58 -5.28 -18.51
N GLY A 177 10.44 -5.10 -19.19
CA GLY A 177 9.74 -3.82 -19.27
C GLY A 177 9.25 -3.36 -17.90
N THR A 178 8.56 -4.24 -17.16
CA THR A 178 8.07 -3.96 -15.80
C THR A 178 9.21 -3.60 -14.86
N ALA A 179 10.25 -4.46 -14.80
CA ALA A 179 11.40 -4.25 -13.93
C ALA A 179 12.14 -2.95 -14.28
N SER A 180 12.33 -2.64 -15.57
CA SER A 180 13.00 -1.40 -15.99
C SER A 180 12.20 -0.16 -15.67
N SER A 181 10.86 -0.22 -15.76
CA SER A 181 9.98 0.89 -15.38
C SER A 181 10.00 1.18 -13.88
N ASN A 182 10.30 0.16 -13.07
CA ASN A 182 10.33 0.26 -11.61
C ASN A 182 11.76 0.41 -11.04
N ASN A 183 12.78 0.47 -11.90
CA ASN A 183 14.18 0.61 -11.50
C ASN A 183 14.66 2.05 -11.75
N HIS A 184 14.40 2.93 -10.79
CA HIS A 184 14.80 4.35 -10.79
C HIS A 184 16.09 4.62 -10.00
#